data_AF-A0A4Y2C314-F1
#
_entry.id   AF-A0A4Y2C314-F1
#
_cell.length_a   1.000
_cell.length_b   1.000
_cell.length_c   1.000
_cell.angle_alpha   90.00
_cell.angle_beta   90.00
_cell.angle_gamma   90.00
#
_symmetry.space_group_name_H-M   'P 1'
#
loop_
_entity.id
_entity.type
_entity.pdbx_description
1 polymer ?
#
loop_
_entity_poly.entity_id
_entity_poly.type
_entity_poly.pdbx_seq_one_letter_code
_entity_poly.pdbx_strand_id
1 'polypeptide(L)'
;MEHGTCLNSSLQTELKAQVDPVIQRNSYFDHPENLLIAMLTDSELHIVILKARGIQENGFRLFQLPTVKFVASSYTDLIDWQENIADPPILKSIPDKDIRLFAVQEAHTEPSLLHLTSCTHKRLKRQLKR
;
A
#
# COMPACT_ATOMS: atom_id res chain seq x y z
N MET A 1 12.95 -23.82 15.48
CA MET A 1 13.78 -22.63 15.22
C MET A 1 12.82 -21.49 14.94
N GLU A 2 12.38 -20.79 16.00
CA GLU A 2 11.48 -19.65 15.88
C GLU A 2 12.30 -18.38 16.12
N HIS A 3 12.69 -17.71 15.04
CA HIS A 3 13.25 -16.37 15.10
C HIS A 3 12.18 -15.42 14.57
N GLY A 4 11.51 -14.66 15.45
CA GLY A 4 10.54 -13.68 14.95
C GLY A 4 9.66 -12.90 15.93
N THR A 5 9.78 -13.01 17.26
CA THR A 5 8.79 -12.39 18.18
C THR A 5 9.36 -11.34 19.15
N CYS A 6 10.58 -10.85 18.92
CA CYS A 6 11.32 -10.10 19.95
C CYS A 6 10.85 -8.65 20.20
N LEU A 7 9.99 -8.07 19.35
CA LEU A 7 9.58 -6.66 19.53
C LEU A 7 8.25 -6.49 20.27
N ASN A 8 7.36 -7.49 20.24
CA ASN A 8 6.00 -7.33 20.79
C ASN A 8 5.84 -7.87 22.24
N SER A 9 6.78 -8.69 22.73
CA SER A 9 6.70 -9.33 24.05
C SER A 9 7.35 -8.54 25.20
N SER A 10 8.05 -7.44 24.94
CA SER A 10 8.92 -6.78 25.93
C SER A 10 8.50 -5.38 26.37
N LEU A 11 7.48 -4.77 25.75
CA LEU A 11 6.97 -3.47 26.16
C LEU A 11 5.94 -3.66 27.28
N GLN A 12 6.18 -3.02 28.44
CA GLN A 12 5.22 -2.99 29.55
C GLN A 12 3.85 -2.51 29.04
N THR A 13 2.76 -3.17 29.45
CA THR A 13 1.39 -2.88 29.01
C THR A 13 1.01 -1.41 29.11
N GLU A 14 1.56 -0.72 30.11
CA GLU A 14 1.35 0.71 30.38
C GLU A 14 1.98 1.61 29.30
N LEU A 15 3.15 1.23 28.76
CA LEU A 15 3.80 1.95 27.67
C LEU A 15 3.07 1.73 26.34
N LYS A 16 2.59 0.50 26.08
CA LYS A 16 1.74 0.21 24.90
C LYS A 16 0.49 1.08 24.90
N ALA A 17 -0.17 1.21 26.05
CA ALA A 17 -1.35 2.06 26.19
C ALA A 17 -1.10 3.55 25.85
N GLN A 18 0.14 4.04 25.97
CA GLN A 18 0.52 5.39 25.55
C GLN A 18 0.95 5.48 24.08
N VAL A 19 1.62 4.46 23.57
CA VAL A 19 2.20 4.44 22.21
C VAL A 19 1.15 4.10 21.15
N ASP A 20 0.30 3.11 21.38
CA ASP A 20 -0.74 2.67 20.44
C ASP A 20 -1.64 3.83 19.96
N PRO A 21 -2.18 4.72 20.82
CA PRO A 21 -2.99 5.84 20.35
C PRO A 21 -2.15 6.92 19.62
N VAL A 22 -0.83 6.95 19.78
CA VAL A 22 0.05 7.82 18.98
C VAL A 22 0.27 7.22 17.59
N ILE A 23 0.48 5.90 17.50
CA ILE A 23 0.62 5.21 16.21
C ILE A 23 -0.70 5.29 15.44
N GLN A 24 -1.84 5.03 16.09
CA GLN A 24 -3.17 5.09 15.47
C GLN A 24 -3.53 6.48 14.92
N ARG A 25 -3.03 7.57 15.53
CA ARG A 25 -3.21 8.92 15.00
C ARG A 25 -2.32 9.21 13.79
N ASN A 26 -1.24 8.44 13.62
CA ASN A 26 -0.24 8.59 12.57
C ASN A 26 -0.27 7.45 11.53
N SER A 27 -1.33 6.63 11.50
CA SER A 27 -1.48 5.46 10.62
C SER A 27 -1.78 5.80 9.16
N TYR A 28 -1.24 6.92 8.66
CA TYR A 28 -1.38 7.35 7.27
C TYR A 28 -0.80 6.32 6.29
N PHE A 29 0.28 5.63 6.69
CA PHE A 29 0.91 4.59 5.88
C PHE A 29 0.03 3.35 5.73
N ASP A 30 -0.81 3.08 6.72
CA ASP A 30 -1.68 1.90 6.76
C ASP A 30 -2.99 2.11 5.98
N HIS A 31 -3.16 3.28 5.35
CA HIS A 31 -4.35 3.58 4.55
C HIS A 31 -4.55 2.52 3.46
N PRO A 32 -5.79 2.02 3.23
CA PRO A 32 -6.06 0.94 2.29
C PRO A 32 -5.49 1.20 0.90
N GLU A 33 -5.61 2.42 0.38
CA GLU A 33 -5.02 2.77 -0.92
C GLU A 33 -3.48 2.60 -0.97
N ASN A 34 -2.77 2.91 0.12
CA ASN A 34 -1.31 2.76 0.19
C ASN A 34 -0.91 1.29 0.25
N LEU A 35 -1.63 0.49 1.04
CA LEU A 35 -1.42 -0.95 1.12
C LEU A 35 -1.74 -1.64 -0.22
N LEU A 36 -2.80 -1.23 -0.93
CA LEU A 36 -3.12 -1.75 -2.27
C LEU A 36 -2.02 -1.46 -3.30
N ILE A 37 -1.33 -0.31 -3.20
CA ILE A 37 -0.19 0.00 -4.06
C ILE A 37 1.00 -0.91 -3.71
N ALA A 38 1.25 -1.18 -2.43
CA ALA A 38 2.30 -2.10 -2.00
C ALA A 38 2.01 -3.54 -2.44
N MET A 39 0.75 -3.96 -2.42
CA MET A 39 0.30 -5.29 -2.87
C MET A 39 0.42 -5.51 -4.38
N LEU A 40 0.71 -4.47 -5.17
CA LEU A 40 0.79 -4.59 -6.63
C LEU A 40 1.89 -5.54 -7.09
N THR A 41 2.98 -5.63 -6.32
CA THR A 41 4.13 -6.48 -6.64
C THR A 41 4.02 -7.87 -6.03
N ASP A 42 3.12 -8.09 -5.07
CA ASP A 42 2.96 -9.37 -4.40
C ASP A 42 2.09 -10.34 -5.20
N SER A 43 2.58 -11.56 -5.40
CA SER A 43 1.97 -12.57 -6.28
C SER A 43 0.54 -12.93 -5.87
N GLU A 44 0.27 -13.04 -4.58
CA GLU A 44 -1.00 -13.55 -4.03
C GLU A 44 -2.08 -12.47 -3.80
N LEU A 45 -1.71 -11.19 -3.83
CA LEU A 45 -2.57 -10.11 -3.30
C LEU A 45 -3.18 -9.18 -4.35
N HIS A 46 -2.85 -9.39 -5.63
CA HIS A 46 -3.46 -8.68 -6.76
C HIS A 46 -5.00 -8.84 -6.83
N ILE A 47 -5.55 -9.90 -6.25
CA ILE A 47 -7.00 -10.15 -6.18
C ILE A 47 -7.72 -9.07 -5.36
N VAL A 48 -7.07 -8.55 -4.29
CA VAL A 48 -7.66 -7.51 -3.43
C VAL A 48 -7.81 -6.21 -4.21
N ILE A 49 -6.83 -5.86 -5.04
CA ILE A 49 -6.87 -4.69 -5.94
C ILE A 49 -8.01 -4.83 -6.95
N LEU A 50 -8.16 -6.00 -7.58
CA LEU A 50 -9.23 -6.24 -8.53
C LEU A 50 -10.62 -6.18 -7.86
N LYS A 51 -10.74 -6.63 -6.60
CA LYS A 51 -11.97 -6.46 -5.81
C LYS A 51 -12.25 -4.99 -5.51
N ALA A 52 -11.23 -4.21 -5.14
CA ALA A 52 -11.35 -2.78 -4.87
C ALA A 52 -11.90 -2.00 -6.08
N ARG A 53 -11.49 -2.37 -7.29
CA ARG A 53 -12.01 -1.81 -8.56
C ARG A 53 -13.47 -2.08 -8.84
N GLY A 54 -13.98 -3.21 -8.37
CA GLY A 54 -15.38 -3.58 -8.53
C GLY A 54 -16.32 -2.75 -7.65
N ILE A 55 -15.79 -2.07 -6.63
CA ILE A 55 -16.57 -1.23 -5.73
C ILE A 55 -16.82 0.11 -6.41
N GLN A 56 -18.08 0.42 -6.72
CA GLN A 56 -18.44 1.74 -7.23
C GLN A 56 -18.33 2.79 -6.13
N GLU A 57 -17.52 3.81 -6.38
CA GLU A 57 -17.42 4.98 -5.52
C GLU A 57 -18.65 5.86 -5.69
N ASN A 58 -19.60 5.72 -4.77
CA ASN A 58 -20.73 6.64 -4.68
C ASN A 58 -20.31 7.92 -3.95
N GLY A 59 -19.64 8.82 -4.66
CA GLY A 59 -19.35 10.19 -4.19
C GLY A 59 -17.87 10.50 -4.01
N PHE A 60 -17.58 11.46 -3.11
CA PHE A 60 -16.22 11.89 -2.79
C PHE A 60 -15.53 10.89 -1.87
N ARG A 61 -14.27 10.55 -2.17
CA ARG A 61 -13.43 9.78 -1.25
C ARG A 61 -13.05 10.66 -0.07
N LEU A 62 -13.47 10.27 1.12
CA LEU A 62 -13.02 10.91 2.35
C LEU A 62 -11.78 10.19 2.85
N PHE A 63 -10.74 10.96 3.16
CA PHE A 63 -9.57 10.42 3.83
C PHE A 63 -9.95 10.06 5.27
N GLN A 64 -10.06 8.77 5.55
CA GLN A 64 -10.35 8.24 6.89
C GLN A 64 -9.17 7.40 7.34
N LEU A 65 -8.69 7.65 8.55
CA LEU A 65 -7.64 6.82 9.13
C LEU A 65 -8.18 5.43 9.41
N PRO A 66 -7.51 4.36 8.95
CA PRO A 66 -7.94 3.00 9.24
C PRO A 66 -7.63 2.65 10.69
N THR A 67 -8.48 1.82 11.28
CA THR A 67 -8.20 1.20 12.58
C THR A 67 -7.12 0.14 12.41
N VAL A 68 -5.95 0.37 13.01
CA VAL A 68 -4.79 -0.52 12.89
C VAL A 68 -4.87 -1.65 13.91
N LYS A 69 -4.71 -2.88 13.44
CA LYS A 69 -4.63 -4.09 14.28
C LYS A 69 -3.19 -4.29 14.71
N PHE A 70 -2.81 -3.77 15.89
CA PHE A 70 -1.44 -3.91 16.44
C PHE A 70 -0.98 -5.34 16.73
N VAL A 71 -1.90 -6.30 16.69
CA VAL A 71 -1.62 -7.74 16.88
C VAL A 71 -1.34 -8.44 15.54
N ALA A 72 -1.49 -7.76 14.40
CA ALA A 72 -1.26 -8.32 13.09
C ALA A 72 0.19 -8.81 12.92
N SER A 73 0.35 -10.01 12.36
CA SER A 73 1.65 -10.58 12.01
C SER A 73 2.08 -10.26 10.57
N SER A 74 1.10 -10.02 9.70
CA SER A 74 1.28 -9.65 8.30
C SER A 74 0.64 -8.29 8.03
N TYR A 75 1.21 -7.53 7.09
CA TYR A 75 0.65 -6.26 6.64
C TYR A 75 -0.73 -6.44 5.99
N THR A 76 -1.04 -7.65 5.48
CA THR A 76 -2.37 -8.03 4.98
C THR A 76 -3.43 -8.01 6.08
N ASP A 77 -3.06 -8.19 7.34
CA ASP A 77 -4.01 -8.27 8.45
C ASP A 77 -4.02 -6.98 9.27
N LEU A 78 -3.29 -5.96 8.82
CA LEU A 78 -3.07 -4.71 9.53
C LEU A 78 -4.33 -3.85 9.63
N ILE A 79 -5.20 -3.94 8.63
CA ILE A 79 -6.45 -3.21 8.55
C ILE A 79 -7.62 -4.15 8.26
N ASP A 80 -8.84 -3.65 8.43
CA ASP A 80 -10.02 -4.35 7.96
C ASP A 80 -10.31 -4.03 6.50
N TRP A 81 -10.29 -5.06 5.65
CA TRP A 81 -10.57 -4.97 4.21
C TRP A 81 -12.06 -4.99 3.88
N GLN A 82 -12.95 -5.00 4.87
CA GLN A 82 -14.40 -4.90 4.60
C GLN A 82 -14.85 -3.43 4.54
N GLU A 83 -14.11 -2.53 5.17
CA GLU A 83 -14.47 -1.13 5.35
C GLU A 83 -13.60 -0.23 4.46
N ASN A 84 -14.22 0.71 3.75
CA ASN A 84 -13.55 1.80 3.03
C ASN A 84 -12.45 1.38 2.02
N ILE A 85 -12.64 0.24 1.33
CA ILE A 85 -11.80 -0.11 0.19
C ILE A 85 -12.21 0.72 -1.03
N ALA A 86 -11.25 1.47 -1.57
CA ALA A 86 -11.37 2.21 -2.82
C ALA A 86 -10.21 1.85 -3.76
N ASP A 87 -10.46 1.82 -5.08
CA ASP A 87 -9.42 1.59 -6.09
C ASP A 87 -8.42 2.76 -6.09
N PRO A 88 -7.12 2.57 -5.86
CA PRO A 88 -6.17 3.67 -5.80
C PRO A 88 -6.22 4.53 -7.08
N PRO A 89 -6.26 5.87 -6.99
CA PRO A 89 -6.39 6.73 -8.18
C PRO A 89 -5.26 6.53 -9.20
N ILE A 90 -4.08 6.16 -8.70
CA ILE A 90 -2.91 5.84 -9.53
C ILE A 90 -3.15 4.60 -10.40
N LEU A 91 -3.93 3.64 -9.89
CA LEU A 91 -4.24 2.41 -10.59
C LEU A 91 -5.36 2.62 -11.62
N LYS A 92 -6.31 3.54 -11.43
CA LYS A 92 -7.46 3.76 -12.36
C LYS A 92 -7.12 3.78 -13.87
N SER A 93 -5.92 4.26 -14.23
CA SER A 93 -5.47 4.33 -15.64
C SER A 93 -4.90 3.02 -16.20
N ILE A 94 -4.58 2.06 -15.34
CA ILE A 94 -3.94 0.77 -15.65
C ILE A 94 -5.05 -0.27 -15.85
N PRO A 95 -5.05 -1.05 -16.94
CA PRO A 95 -6.06 -2.10 -17.14
C PRO A 95 -5.79 -3.33 -16.26
N ASP A 96 -6.85 -4.08 -15.93
CA ASP A 96 -6.77 -5.26 -15.04
C ASP A 96 -5.75 -6.31 -15.47
N LYS A 97 -5.56 -6.47 -16.80
CA LYS A 97 -4.55 -7.38 -17.36
C LYS A 97 -3.13 -7.00 -16.97
N ASP A 98 -2.84 -5.69 -16.87
CA ASP A 98 -1.50 -5.19 -16.58
C ASP A 98 -1.22 -5.27 -15.08
N ILE A 99 -2.26 -5.11 -14.23
CA ILE A 99 -2.17 -5.42 -12.79
C ILE A 99 -1.70 -6.85 -12.56
N ARG A 100 -2.30 -7.80 -13.28
CA ARG A 100 -1.92 -9.22 -13.16
C ARG A 100 -0.48 -9.49 -13.62
N LEU A 101 0.05 -8.67 -14.53
CA LEU A 101 1.44 -8.80 -14.99
C LEU A 101 2.44 -8.34 -13.94
N PHE A 102 2.13 -7.29 -13.17
CA PHE A 102 3.02 -6.82 -12.09
C PHE A 102 3.23 -7.88 -11.01
N ALA A 103 2.21 -8.70 -10.73
CA ALA A 103 2.28 -9.81 -9.77
C ALA A 103 3.16 -10.99 -10.24
N VAL A 104 3.53 -11.07 -11.53
CA VAL A 104 4.23 -12.20 -12.14
C VAL A 104 5.73 -11.92 -12.37
N GLN A 105 6.16 -10.66 -12.26
CA GLN A 105 7.52 -10.24 -12.65
C GLN A 105 8.65 -10.64 -11.68
N GLU A 106 8.38 -11.39 -10.60
CA GLU A 106 9.38 -11.76 -9.59
C GLU A 106 10.54 -12.66 -10.08
N ALA A 107 10.54 -13.18 -11.31
CA ALA A 107 11.63 -14.05 -11.73
C ALA A 107 12.94 -13.30 -12.09
N HIS A 108 12.90 -12.16 -12.77
CA HIS A 108 14.10 -11.41 -13.11
C HIS A 108 13.72 -9.98 -13.48
N THR A 109 14.11 -9.00 -12.67
CA THR A 109 14.64 -7.67 -13.08
C THR A 109 14.59 -6.76 -11.85
N GLU A 110 15.69 -6.06 -11.59
CA GLU A 110 15.78 -5.04 -10.55
C GLU A 110 14.55 -4.11 -10.51
N PRO A 111 14.12 -3.67 -9.32
CA PRO A 111 13.02 -2.71 -9.20
C PRO A 111 13.51 -1.36 -9.72
N SER A 112 13.29 -1.08 -11.01
CA SER A 112 13.37 0.27 -11.54
C SER A 112 12.22 1.07 -10.94
N LEU A 113 12.45 1.61 -9.74
CA LEU A 113 11.64 2.64 -9.12
C LEU A 113 11.42 3.74 -10.17
N LEU A 114 10.18 3.83 -10.66
CA LEU A 114 9.64 4.95 -11.42
C LEU A 114 10.22 5.10 -12.84
N HIS A 115 9.64 4.36 -13.80
CA HIS A 115 9.57 4.86 -15.18
C HIS A 115 8.50 5.98 -15.28
N LEU A 116 8.65 7.03 -14.46
CA LEU A 116 8.01 8.34 -14.65
C LEU A 116 8.73 9.08 -15.78
N THR A 117 8.82 8.48 -16.97
CA THR A 117 9.49 9.08 -18.12
C THR A 117 8.49 9.40 -19.21
N SER A 118 7.64 10.39 -18.95
CA SER A 118 7.02 11.13 -20.06
C SER A 118 7.11 12.64 -19.90
N CYS A 119 7.26 13.14 -18.67
CA CYS A 119 7.30 14.59 -18.40
C CYS A 119 8.67 15.11 -17.93
N THR A 120 9.41 14.36 -17.11
CA THR A 120 10.71 14.79 -16.54
C THR A 120 11.82 14.87 -17.60
N HIS A 121 11.87 13.90 -18.52
CA HIS A 121 12.87 13.84 -19.59
C HIS A 121 12.80 15.02 -20.58
N LYS A 122 11.59 15.54 -20.84
CA LYS A 122 11.40 16.70 -21.73
C LYS A 122 11.90 18.01 -21.10
N ARG A 123 11.81 18.15 -19.77
CA ARG A 123 12.23 19.36 -19.06
C ARG A 123 13.75 19.46 -18.94
N LEU A 124 14.44 18.35 -18.71
CA LEU A 124 15.90 18.28 -18.61
C LEU A 124 16.58 18.53 -19.97
N LYS A 125 16.04 17.98 -21.07
CA LYS A 125 16.54 18.22 -22.43
C LYS A 125 16.41 19.68 -22.91
N ARG A 126 15.48 20.46 -22.35
CA ARG A 126 15.36 21.90 -22.65
C ARG A 126 16.39 22.76 -21.91
N GLN A 127 16.83 22.33 -20.74
CA GLN A 127 17.81 23.09 -19.94
C GLN A 127 19.26 22.86 -20.40
N LEU A 128 19.57 21.67 -20.92
CA LEU A 128 20.90 21.31 -21.45
C LEU A 128 21.18 21.78 -22.88
N LYS A 129 20.24 22.49 -23.51
CA LYS A 129 20.35 22.99 -24.89
C LYS A 129 20.62 24.50 -24.98
N ARG A 130 21.10 25.10 -23.89
CA ARG A 130 21.55 26.50 -23.84
C ARG A 130 23.06 26.58 -23.94
#